data_AF-A0A2P7RSC1-F1
#
_entry.id   AF-A0A2P7RSC1-F1
#
_cell.length_a   1.000
_cell.length_b   1.000
_cell.length_c   1.000
_cell.angle_alpha   90.00
_cell.angle_beta   90.00
_cell.angle_gamma   90.00
#
_symmetry.space_group_name_H-M   'P 1'
#
loop_
_entity.id
_entity.type
_entity.pdbx_description
1 polymer ?
#
loop_
_entity_poly.entity_id
_entity_poly.type
_entity_poly.pdbx_seq_one_letter_code
_entity_poly.pdbx_strand_id
1 'polypeptide(L)'
;MTVVIPNQRLDRVEAFLLLLGQELERLSASEKASQPSSAPLIEEGLSQAARAFTSERREYLAKCVAHGVNSDEQAKLNELKILRMLEEIGDDDLLLLDALDGPEARDKLSALQPPQLLANAPDKERAKGELHRASYRKLLSIGLLSSSPYTDEPRRWRYGKHGELEDGPYVSALGRMVLVRVGLRPSGPEVT
;
A
#
# COMPACT_ATOMS: atom_id res chain seq x y z
N MET A 1 7.15 -33.43 -23.79
CA MET A 1 6.51 -32.89 -22.57
C MET A 1 6.99 -31.48 -22.38
N THR A 2 6.18 -30.48 -22.72
CA THR A 2 6.47 -29.08 -22.42
C THR A 2 6.10 -28.82 -20.97
N VAL A 3 7.12 -28.61 -20.13
CA VAL A 3 6.93 -28.13 -18.76
C VAL A 3 6.46 -26.67 -18.89
N VAL A 4 5.16 -26.44 -18.70
CA VAL A 4 4.61 -25.09 -18.58
C VAL A 4 5.06 -24.56 -17.23
N ILE A 5 6.00 -23.61 -17.23
CA ILE A 5 6.39 -22.88 -16.02
C ILE A 5 5.18 -22.00 -15.65
N PRO A 6 4.50 -22.24 -14.52
CA PRO A 6 3.34 -21.44 -14.12
C PRO A 6 3.76 -19.99 -13.85
N ASN A 7 2.88 -19.03 -14.14
CA ASN A 7 3.13 -17.60 -13.95
C ASN A 7 4.31 -17.08 -14.79
N GLN A 8 4.24 -17.21 -16.10
CA GLN A 8 5.16 -16.48 -16.96
C GLN A 8 4.90 -14.97 -16.84
N ARG A 9 5.91 -14.15 -17.15
CA ARG A 9 5.77 -12.69 -17.12
C ARG A 9 4.60 -12.22 -18.00
N LEU A 10 4.36 -12.92 -19.11
CA LEU A 10 3.27 -12.63 -20.04
C LEU A 10 1.90 -12.86 -19.38
N ASP A 11 1.69 -14.01 -18.73
CA ASP A 11 0.43 -14.32 -18.04
C ASP A 11 0.09 -13.27 -16.97
N ARG A 12 1.11 -12.78 -16.25
CA ARG A 12 0.92 -11.72 -15.24
C ARG A 12 0.52 -10.38 -15.86
N VAL A 13 1.11 -10.04 -17.00
CA VAL A 13 0.77 -8.82 -17.74
C VAL A 13 -0.65 -8.92 -18.30
N GLU A 14 -1.02 -10.05 -18.88
CA GLU A 14 -2.38 -10.28 -19.38
C GLU A 14 -3.41 -10.17 -18.26
N ALA A 15 -3.18 -10.86 -17.13
CA ALA A 15 -4.06 -10.78 -15.97
C ALA A 15 -4.21 -9.34 -15.45
N PHE A 16 -3.11 -8.58 -15.39
CA PHE A 16 -3.15 -7.18 -14.99
C PHE A 16 -3.94 -6.31 -15.97
N LEU A 17 -3.76 -6.49 -17.29
CA LEU A 17 -4.48 -5.71 -18.30
C LEU A 17 -5.99 -5.97 -18.24
N LEU A 18 -6.42 -7.21 -17.98
CA LEU A 18 -7.83 -7.55 -17.77
C LEU A 18 -8.40 -6.83 -16.54
N LEU A 19 -7.68 -6.86 -15.41
CA LEU A 19 -8.08 -6.16 -14.19
C LEU A 19 -8.13 -4.64 -14.40
N LEU A 20 -7.13 -4.08 -15.09
CA LEU A 20 -7.09 -2.65 -15.40
C LEU A 20 -8.26 -2.24 -16.30
N GLY A 21 -8.59 -3.05 -17.33
CA GLY A 21 -9.74 -2.81 -18.18
C GLY A 21 -11.05 -2.72 -17.39
N GLN A 22 -11.27 -3.67 -16.47
CA GLN A 22 -12.45 -3.68 -15.59
C GLN A 22 -12.52 -2.44 -14.69
N GLU A 23 -11.40 -2.02 -14.10
CA GLU A 23 -11.36 -0.84 -13.24
C GLU A 23 -11.55 0.47 -14.02
N LEU A 24 -11.01 0.55 -15.24
CA LEU A 24 -11.22 1.70 -16.13
C LEU A 24 -12.68 1.82 -16.57
N GLU A 25 -13.33 0.71 -16.90
CA GLU A 25 -14.76 0.67 -17.21
C GLU A 25 -15.59 1.11 -16.01
N ARG A 26 -15.28 0.59 -14.82
CA ARG A 26 -15.97 0.96 -13.56
C ARG A 26 -15.87 2.46 -13.26
N LEU A 27 -14.76 3.10 -13.63
CA LEU A 27 -14.53 4.54 -13.42
C LEU A 27 -14.92 5.40 -14.64
N SER A 28 -15.48 4.82 -15.71
CA SER A 28 -15.75 5.51 -16.98
C SER A 28 -14.52 6.22 -17.56
N ALA A 29 -13.33 5.63 -17.38
CA ALA A 29 -12.04 6.23 -17.72
C ALA A 29 -11.37 5.58 -18.95
N SER A 30 -12.03 4.67 -19.65
CA SER A 30 -11.46 3.94 -20.79
C SER A 30 -10.96 4.87 -21.91
N GLU A 31 -11.65 5.97 -22.19
CA GLU A 31 -11.20 6.96 -23.18
C GLU A 31 -9.94 7.71 -22.72
N LYS A 32 -9.85 8.02 -21.41
CA LYS A 32 -8.68 8.68 -20.82
C LYS A 32 -7.43 7.82 -20.89
N ALA A 33 -7.57 6.49 -20.90
CA ALA A 33 -6.44 5.57 -21.03
C ALA A 33 -5.69 5.72 -22.36
N SER A 34 -6.37 6.17 -23.43
CA SER A 34 -5.78 6.40 -24.75
C SER A 34 -5.03 7.74 -24.85
N GLN A 35 -5.12 8.59 -23.82
CA GLN A 35 -4.42 9.88 -23.83
C GLN A 35 -2.93 9.69 -23.54
N PRO A 36 -2.03 10.44 -24.23
CA PRO A 36 -0.59 10.37 -23.96
C PRO A 36 -0.21 10.64 -22.50
N SER A 37 -0.97 11.49 -21.80
CA SER A 37 -0.76 11.80 -20.39
C SER A 37 -0.98 10.61 -19.44
N SER A 38 -1.70 9.57 -19.88
CA SER A 38 -1.94 8.34 -19.12
C SER A 38 -0.83 7.29 -19.31
N ALA A 39 -0.03 7.40 -20.38
CA ALA A 39 0.96 6.39 -20.72
C ALA A 39 1.96 6.08 -19.57
N PRO A 40 2.53 7.08 -18.86
CA PRO A 40 3.48 6.79 -17.78
C PRO A 40 2.89 5.94 -16.65
N LEU A 41 1.61 6.13 -16.32
CA LEU A 41 0.92 5.35 -15.28
C LEU A 41 0.71 3.89 -15.73
N ILE A 42 0.31 3.71 -16.99
CA ILE A 42 0.07 2.38 -17.56
C ILE A 42 1.39 1.61 -17.69
N GLU A 43 2.45 2.25 -18.18
CA GLU A 43 3.79 1.66 -18.31
C GLU A 43 4.39 1.26 -16.96
N GLU A 44 4.31 2.14 -15.97
CA GLU A 44 4.74 1.86 -14.60
C GLU A 44 3.93 0.69 -14.01
N GLY A 45 2.60 0.71 -14.15
CA GLY A 45 1.73 -0.37 -13.69
C GLY A 45 2.05 -1.71 -14.34
N LEU A 46 2.28 -1.74 -15.65
CA LEU A 46 2.71 -2.93 -16.39
C LEU A 46 4.05 -3.47 -15.90
N SER A 47 5.03 -2.58 -15.71
CA SER A 47 6.36 -2.93 -15.22
C SER A 47 6.30 -3.62 -13.85
N GLN A 48 5.53 -3.05 -12.93
CA GLN A 48 5.34 -3.61 -11.59
C GLN A 48 4.53 -4.92 -11.63
N ALA A 49 3.44 -4.97 -12.40
CA ALA A 49 2.59 -6.16 -12.52
C ALA A 49 3.33 -7.37 -13.10
N ALA A 50 4.26 -7.15 -14.04
CA ALA A 50 5.10 -8.20 -14.61
C ALA A 50 6.00 -8.89 -13.57
N ARG A 51 6.27 -8.24 -12.43
CA ARG A 51 7.09 -8.74 -11.31
C ARG A 51 6.25 -9.14 -10.08
N ALA A 52 4.96 -8.82 -10.06
CA ALA A 52 4.08 -9.09 -8.93
C ALA A 52 3.93 -10.60 -8.65
N PHE A 53 4.21 -11.02 -7.41
CA PHE A 53 4.12 -12.43 -7.01
C PHE A 53 2.68 -12.93 -6.85
N THR A 54 1.77 -12.06 -6.39
CA THR A 54 0.38 -12.40 -6.04
C THR A 54 -0.62 -11.79 -7.04
N SER A 55 -1.80 -12.39 -7.16
CA SER A 55 -2.92 -11.82 -7.93
C SER A 55 -3.47 -10.56 -7.27
N GLU A 56 -3.59 -10.60 -5.95
CA GLU A 56 -4.02 -9.48 -5.12
C GLU A 56 -3.17 -8.23 -5.35
N ARG A 57 -1.83 -8.39 -5.46
CA ARG A 57 -0.97 -7.27 -5.84
C ARG A 57 -1.30 -6.68 -7.21
N ARG A 58 -1.66 -7.50 -8.19
CA ARG A 58 -2.07 -7.01 -9.52
C ARG A 58 -3.39 -6.26 -9.45
N GLU A 59 -4.31 -6.66 -8.59
CA GLU A 59 -5.56 -5.93 -8.34
C GLU A 59 -5.30 -4.57 -7.71
N TYR A 60 -4.41 -4.48 -6.72
CA TYR A 60 -3.98 -3.21 -6.13
C TYR A 60 -3.37 -2.26 -7.16
N LEU A 61 -2.50 -2.78 -8.03
CA LEU A 61 -1.89 -2.01 -9.11
C LEU A 61 -2.95 -1.55 -10.12
N ALA A 62 -3.88 -2.42 -10.54
CA ALA A 62 -4.93 -2.08 -11.49
C ALA A 62 -5.83 -0.95 -10.97
N LYS A 63 -6.26 -1.03 -9.71
CA LYS A 63 -7.05 0.04 -9.05
C LYS A 63 -6.27 1.35 -8.98
N CYS A 64 -5.01 1.29 -8.53
CA CYS A 64 -4.17 2.49 -8.40
C CYS A 64 -3.95 3.17 -9.76
N VAL A 65 -3.66 2.40 -10.80
CA VAL A 65 -3.48 2.91 -12.17
C VAL A 65 -4.80 3.48 -12.70
N ALA A 66 -5.93 2.80 -12.53
CA ALA A 66 -7.23 3.28 -13.00
C ALA A 66 -7.62 4.62 -12.33
N HIS A 67 -7.37 4.77 -11.04
CA HIS A 67 -7.54 6.04 -10.34
C HIS A 67 -6.65 7.15 -10.92
N GLY A 68 -5.38 6.85 -11.19
CA GLY A 68 -4.46 7.81 -11.82
C GLY A 68 -4.85 8.17 -13.26
N VAL A 69 -5.33 7.21 -14.04
CA VAL A 69 -5.82 7.48 -15.41
C VAL A 69 -7.06 8.36 -15.38
N ASN A 70 -7.93 8.16 -14.38
CA ASN A 70 -9.15 8.95 -14.23
C ASN A 70 -8.89 10.36 -13.68
N SER A 71 -7.75 10.63 -13.04
CA SER A 71 -7.44 11.94 -12.47
C SER A 71 -7.17 13.00 -13.56
N ASP A 72 -7.32 14.26 -13.18
CA ASP A 72 -6.95 15.40 -14.02
C ASP A 72 -5.44 15.39 -14.34
N GLU A 73 -5.07 16.01 -15.47
CA GLU A 73 -3.69 15.99 -15.97
C GLU A 73 -2.67 16.54 -14.96
N GLN A 74 -3.02 17.61 -14.24
CA GLN A 74 -2.18 18.19 -13.20
C GLN A 74 -1.98 17.25 -12.00
N ALA A 75 -2.93 16.34 -11.75
CA ALA A 75 -2.88 15.38 -10.66
C ALA A 75 -2.13 14.08 -11.03
N LYS A 76 -2.01 13.74 -12.33
CA LYS A 76 -1.39 12.48 -12.78
C LYS A 76 0.05 12.29 -12.29
N LEU A 77 0.82 13.37 -12.17
CA LEU A 77 2.18 13.29 -11.60
C LEU A 77 2.18 12.88 -10.13
N ASN A 78 1.16 13.29 -9.36
CA ASN A 78 1.03 12.88 -7.97
C ASN A 78 0.54 11.43 -7.87
N GLU A 79 -0.37 11.02 -8.76
CA GLU A 79 -0.83 9.63 -8.84
C GLU A 79 0.31 8.67 -9.25
N LEU A 80 1.21 9.11 -10.13
CA LEU A 80 2.41 8.34 -10.48
C LEU A 80 3.37 8.18 -9.28
N LYS A 81 3.49 9.21 -8.43
CA LYS A 81 4.27 9.09 -7.18
C LYS A 81 3.66 8.06 -6.23
N ILE A 82 2.34 8.04 -6.10
CA ILE A 82 1.63 7.04 -5.29
C ILE A 82 1.87 5.63 -5.85
N LEU A 83 1.76 5.46 -7.17
CA LEU A 83 2.04 4.17 -7.81
C LEU A 83 3.49 3.70 -7.59
N ARG A 84 4.46 4.61 -7.58
CA ARG A 84 5.86 4.28 -7.27
C ARG A 84 6.09 3.93 -5.80
N MET A 85 5.33 4.53 -4.89
CA MET A 85 5.36 4.11 -3.48
C MET A 85 4.90 2.66 -3.31
N LEU A 86 3.98 2.18 -4.16
CA LEU A 86 3.63 0.77 -4.17
C LEU A 86 4.86 -0.08 -4.45
N GLU A 87 5.68 0.21 -5.47
CA GLU A 87 6.92 -0.56 -5.75
C GLU A 87 7.83 -0.71 -4.52
N GLU A 88 7.86 0.31 -3.66
CA GLU A 88 8.68 0.32 -2.46
C GLU A 88 8.13 -0.48 -1.27
N ILE A 89 6.85 -0.87 -1.30
CA ILE A 89 6.17 -1.57 -0.21
C ILE A 89 5.61 -2.93 -0.63
N GLY A 90 5.75 -3.91 0.25
CA GLY A 90 5.19 -5.25 0.07
C GLY A 90 3.70 -5.32 0.41
N ASP A 91 3.11 -6.49 0.17
CA ASP A 91 1.72 -6.77 0.54
C ASP A 91 1.56 -6.78 2.07
N ASP A 92 2.55 -7.29 2.81
CA ASP A 92 2.59 -7.25 4.28
C ASP A 92 2.60 -5.81 4.82
N ASP A 93 3.28 -4.89 4.14
CA ASP A 93 3.32 -3.47 4.52
C ASP A 93 1.97 -2.80 4.30
N LEU A 94 1.28 -3.14 3.20
CA LEU A 94 -0.08 -2.68 2.92
C LEU A 94 -1.09 -3.20 3.93
N LEU A 95 -1.00 -4.48 4.30
CA LEU A 95 -1.83 -5.09 5.34
C LEU A 95 -1.59 -4.44 6.70
N LEU A 96 -0.34 -4.15 7.02
CA LEU A 96 0.01 -3.43 8.24
C LEU A 96 -0.58 -2.01 8.24
N LEU A 97 -0.51 -1.31 7.12
CA LEU A 97 -1.09 0.02 6.95
C LEU A 97 -2.62 -0.02 7.09
N ASP A 98 -3.27 -1.01 6.45
CA ASP A 98 -4.72 -1.25 6.57
C ASP A 98 -5.12 -1.54 8.01
N ALA A 99 -4.38 -2.42 8.68
CA ALA A 99 -4.62 -2.75 10.07
C ALA A 99 -4.53 -1.50 10.94
N LEU A 100 -3.55 -0.63 10.76
CA LEU A 100 -3.38 0.57 11.59
C LEU A 100 -4.46 1.65 11.38
N ASP A 101 -5.11 1.71 10.22
CA ASP A 101 -6.15 2.72 9.90
C ASP A 101 -7.59 2.28 10.25
N GLY A 102 -7.81 0.98 10.51
CA GLY A 102 -9.15 0.41 10.65
C GLY A 102 -9.77 0.54 12.06
N PRO A 103 -11.12 0.47 12.19
CA PRO A 103 -11.78 0.43 13.51
C PRO A 103 -11.45 -0.85 14.29
N GLU A 104 -11.17 -1.95 13.59
CA GLU A 104 -10.71 -3.24 14.13
C GLU A 104 -9.17 -3.32 14.19
N ALA A 105 -8.49 -2.18 14.20
CA ALA A 105 -7.03 -2.11 14.10
C ALA A 105 -6.33 -3.01 15.11
N ARG A 106 -6.83 -3.06 16.34
CA ARG A 106 -6.22 -3.84 17.42
C ARG A 106 -6.23 -5.34 17.14
N ASP A 107 -7.35 -5.86 16.63
CA ASP A 107 -7.51 -7.29 16.39
C ASP A 107 -6.68 -7.73 15.18
N LYS A 108 -6.76 -6.99 14.07
CA LYS A 108 -5.91 -7.21 12.88
C LYS A 108 -4.43 -7.09 13.20
N LEU A 109 -4.04 -6.08 13.97
CA LEU A 109 -2.65 -5.87 14.36
C LEU A 109 -2.16 -6.98 15.28
N SER A 110 -2.98 -7.47 16.21
CA SER A 110 -2.61 -8.59 17.09
C SER A 110 -2.33 -9.88 16.30
N ALA A 111 -3.05 -10.10 15.20
CA ALA A 111 -2.85 -11.24 14.31
C ALA A 111 -1.57 -11.11 13.45
N LEU A 112 -1.16 -9.88 13.14
CA LEU A 112 0.04 -9.57 12.34
C LEU A 112 1.30 -9.40 13.20
N GLN A 113 1.15 -9.22 14.51
CA GLN A 113 2.27 -9.04 15.41
C GLN A 113 3.14 -10.30 15.45
N PRO A 114 4.47 -10.17 15.28
CA PRO A 114 5.37 -11.28 15.50
C PRO A 114 5.26 -11.73 16.98
N PRO A 115 5.40 -13.03 17.26
CA PRO A 115 5.42 -13.51 18.65
C PRO A 115 6.47 -12.73 19.45
N GLN A 116 6.14 -12.40 20.71
CA GLN A 116 7.03 -11.62 21.57
C GLN A 116 8.43 -12.24 21.53
N LEU A 117 9.42 -11.41 21.17
CA LEU A 117 10.82 -11.81 21.11
C LEU A 117 11.35 -12.03 22.53
N LEU A 118 11.01 -13.17 23.13
CA LEU A 118 11.63 -13.62 24.37
C LEU A 118 13.13 -13.82 24.12
N ALA A 119 13.95 -13.63 25.14
CA ALA A 119 15.42 -13.73 25.03
C ALA A 119 15.91 -15.06 24.42
N ASN A 120 15.11 -16.13 24.54
CA ASN A 120 15.40 -17.48 24.04
C ASN A 120 14.55 -17.88 22.83
N ALA A 121 13.91 -16.93 22.14
CA ALA A 121 13.08 -17.24 20.97
C ALA A 121 13.91 -17.90 19.86
N PRO A 122 13.35 -18.91 19.15
CA PRO A 122 14.02 -19.53 18.01
C PRO A 122 14.39 -18.50 16.93
N ASP A 123 15.50 -18.72 16.22
CA ASP A 123 16.00 -17.78 15.20
C ASP A 123 14.95 -17.44 14.14
N LYS A 124 14.07 -18.40 13.79
CA LYS A 124 12.96 -18.19 12.86
C LYS A 124 11.94 -17.16 13.37
N GLU A 125 11.63 -17.16 14.66
CA GLU A 125 10.72 -16.19 15.28
C GLU A 125 11.39 -14.82 15.41
N ARG A 126 12.69 -14.81 15.73
CA ARG A 126 13.50 -13.59 15.74
C ARG A 126 13.52 -12.91 14.37
N ALA A 127 13.75 -13.68 13.30
CA ALA A 127 13.74 -13.17 11.94
C ALA A 127 12.38 -12.54 11.55
N LYS A 128 11.27 -13.18 11.91
CA LYS A 128 9.92 -12.61 11.70
C LYS A 128 9.74 -11.28 12.44
N GLY A 129 10.19 -11.21 13.69
CA GLY A 129 10.17 -9.99 14.48
C GLY A 129 10.95 -8.84 13.84
N GLU A 130 12.14 -9.13 13.31
CA GLU A 130 12.98 -8.14 12.64
C GLU A 130 12.42 -7.68 11.29
N LEU A 131 11.84 -8.59 10.50
CA LEU A 131 11.14 -8.24 9.25
C LEU A 131 9.98 -7.29 9.52
N HIS A 132 9.14 -7.61 10.51
CA HIS A 132 8.03 -6.74 10.90
C HIS A 132 8.52 -5.35 11.39
N ARG A 133 9.61 -5.29 12.16
CA ARG A 133 10.25 -4.01 12.54
C ARG A 133 10.83 -3.25 11.35
N ALA A 134 11.31 -3.96 10.32
CA ALA A 134 11.80 -3.34 9.10
C ALA A 134 10.64 -2.72 8.30
N SER A 135 9.50 -3.40 8.20
CA SER A 135 8.26 -2.88 7.61
C SER A 135 7.83 -1.56 8.25
N TYR A 136 7.74 -1.51 9.59
CA TYR A 136 7.42 -0.28 10.32
C TYR A 136 8.39 0.87 10.02
N ARG A 137 9.70 0.59 10.05
CA ARG A 137 10.73 1.59 9.74
C ARG A 137 10.64 2.07 8.29
N LYS A 138 10.37 1.17 7.35
CA LYS A 138 10.18 1.50 5.94
C LYS A 138 8.98 2.44 5.78
N LEU A 139 7.82 2.04 6.30
CA LEU A 139 6.58 2.84 6.23
C LEU A 139 6.73 4.24 6.85
N LEU A 140 7.47 4.37 7.96
CA LEU A 140 7.82 5.67 8.53
C LEU A 140 8.76 6.47 7.60
N SER A 141 9.80 5.83 7.06
CA SER A 141 10.79 6.51 6.21
C SER A 141 10.22 7.08 4.92
N ILE A 142 9.22 6.43 4.34
CA ILE A 142 8.54 6.89 3.13
C ILE A 142 7.31 7.77 3.42
N GLY A 143 7.02 8.03 4.70
CA GLY A 143 5.95 8.92 5.14
C GLY A 143 4.54 8.35 5.06
N LEU A 144 4.35 7.04 4.88
CA LEU A 144 3.03 6.39 4.95
C LEU A 144 2.54 6.25 6.40
N LEU A 145 3.47 6.08 7.34
CA LEU A 145 3.24 6.24 8.77
C LEU A 145 3.85 7.55 9.27
N SER A 146 3.26 8.11 10.32
CA SER A 146 3.79 9.26 11.06
C SER A 146 3.89 8.94 12.55
N SER A 147 4.92 9.47 13.21
CA SER A 147 5.21 9.26 14.63
C SER A 147 4.76 10.40 15.54
N SER A 148 4.13 11.46 15.01
CA SER A 148 3.55 12.54 15.81
C SER A 148 2.40 13.19 15.04
N PRO A 149 1.21 13.37 15.62
CA PRO A 149 0.26 14.31 15.06
C PRO A 149 0.96 15.67 15.09
N TYR A 150 1.11 16.30 13.92
CA TYR A 150 1.47 17.69 13.83
C TYR A 150 0.43 18.46 14.66
N THR A 151 0.84 18.88 15.85
CA THR A 151 0.03 19.71 16.75
C THR A 151 0.89 20.95 16.97
N ASP A 152 0.34 22.14 16.75
CA ASP A 152 1.06 23.43 16.92
C ASP A 152 1.51 23.70 18.37
N GLU A 153 1.21 22.79 19.30
CA GLU A 153 1.70 22.81 20.66
C GLU A 153 2.84 21.80 20.85
N PRO A 154 3.98 22.17 21.49
CA PRO A 154 5.04 21.25 21.84
C PRO A 154 4.56 20.28 22.92
N ARG A 155 3.87 19.21 22.53
CA ARG A 155 3.52 18.13 23.46
C ARG A 155 4.77 17.31 23.74
N ARG A 156 5.14 17.23 25.03
CA ARG A 156 6.15 16.30 25.52
C ARG A 156 5.71 14.88 25.19
N TRP A 157 6.66 14.03 24.78
CA TRP A 157 6.52 12.58 24.71
C TRP A 157 5.76 12.08 25.94
N ARG A 158 4.54 11.57 25.75
CA ARG A 158 3.78 10.95 26.83
C ARG A 158 4.12 9.47 26.85
N TYR A 159 4.30 8.94 28.04
CA TYR A 159 4.52 7.52 28.26
C TYR A 159 3.34 6.99 29.06
N GLY A 160 2.75 5.89 28.60
CA GLY A 160 1.73 5.15 29.32
C GLY A 160 2.27 4.57 30.63
N LYS A 161 1.37 4.03 31.47
CA LYS A 161 1.69 3.58 32.82
C LYS A 161 2.73 2.46 32.88
N HIS A 162 3.00 1.76 31.77
CA HIS A 162 4.00 0.70 31.68
C HIS A 162 5.22 1.07 30.81
N GLY A 163 5.40 2.35 30.47
CA GLY A 163 6.56 2.85 29.74
C GLY A 163 6.45 2.75 28.22
N GLU A 164 5.30 2.36 27.68
CA GLU A 164 4.98 2.52 26.26
C GLU A 164 4.85 4.00 25.88
N LEU A 165 5.23 4.37 24.66
CA LEU A 165 4.90 5.70 24.11
C LEU A 165 3.36 5.82 23.99
N GLU A 166 2.76 6.86 24.54
CA GLU A 166 1.30 7.09 24.49
C GLU A 166 0.81 7.43 23.07
N ASP A 167 1.66 8.04 22.25
CA ASP A 167 1.36 8.43 20.87
C ASP A 167 2.07 7.47 19.90
N GLY A 168 1.44 6.33 19.62
CA GLY A 168 1.93 5.32 18.66
C GLY A 168 1.92 5.81 17.21
N PRO A 169 2.58 5.09 16.28
CA PRO A 169 2.55 5.44 14.87
C PRO A 169 1.11 5.40 14.34
N TYR A 170 0.72 6.39 13.55
CA TYR A 170 -0.59 6.45 12.89
C TYR A 170 -0.42 6.57 11.38
N VAL A 171 -1.45 6.17 10.64
CA VAL A 171 -1.48 6.26 9.18
C VAL A 171 -1.54 7.73 8.76
N SER A 172 -0.57 8.16 7.95
CA SER A 172 -0.51 9.55 7.49
C SER A 172 -1.61 9.85 6.47
N ALA A 173 -1.76 11.11 6.06
CA ALA A 173 -2.65 11.46 4.95
C ALA A 173 -2.25 10.74 3.65
N LEU A 174 -0.94 10.64 3.39
CA LEU A 174 -0.40 9.90 2.25
C LEU A 174 -0.66 8.39 2.38
N GLY A 175 -0.52 7.82 3.58
CA GLY A 175 -0.87 6.43 3.85
C GLY A 175 -2.34 6.14 3.55
N ARG A 176 -3.26 7.02 3.98
CA ARG A 176 -4.69 6.90 3.65
C ARG A 176 -4.94 7.03 2.15
N MET A 177 -4.26 7.95 1.46
CA MET A 177 -4.37 8.06 0.00
C MET A 177 -3.98 6.75 -0.69
N VAL A 178 -2.88 6.11 -0.28
CA VAL A 178 -2.48 4.80 -0.79
C VAL A 178 -3.59 3.77 -0.56
N LEU A 179 -4.11 3.65 0.67
CA LEU A 179 -5.17 2.70 1.01
C LEU A 179 -6.44 2.90 0.17
N VAL A 180 -6.82 4.15 -0.12
CA VAL A 180 -7.93 4.48 -1.00
C VAL A 180 -7.63 4.05 -2.44
N ARG A 181 -6.43 4.34 -2.96
CA ARG A 181 -6.04 4.04 -4.35
C ARG A 181 -5.94 2.55 -4.63
N VAL A 182 -5.56 1.74 -3.65
CA VAL A 182 -5.56 0.28 -3.77
C VAL A 182 -6.91 -0.36 -3.44
N GLY A 183 -7.90 0.43 -3.01
CA GLY A 183 -9.25 -0.02 -2.71
C GLY A 183 -9.42 -0.77 -1.38
N LEU A 184 -8.48 -0.60 -0.44
CA LEU A 184 -8.59 -1.10 0.93
C LEU A 184 -9.41 -0.16 1.84
N ARG A 185 -9.60 1.09 1.41
CA ARG A 185 -10.47 2.07 2.05
C ARG A 185 -11.39 2.73 1.03
N PRO A 186 -12.63 3.09 1.40
CA PRO A 186 -13.46 3.93 0.55
C PRO A 186 -12.84 5.32 0.42
N SER A 187 -12.99 5.95 -0.74
CA SER A 187 -12.78 7.39 -0.85
C SER A 187 -13.78 8.06 0.11
N GLY A 188 -13.28 8.77 1.12
CA GLY A 188 -14.13 9.56 2.02
C GLY A 188 -15.00 10.55 1.25
N PRO A 189 -16.08 11.08 1.84
CA PRO A 189 -16.85 12.13 1.19
C PRO A 189 -15.94 13.32 0.89
N GLU A 190 -15.95 13.79 -0.36
CA GLU A 190 -15.34 15.07 -0.70
C GLU A 190 -15.98 16.12 0.20
N VAL A 191 -15.16 16.79 1.01
CA VAL A 191 -15.62 17.94 1.80
C VAL A 191 -15.90 19.05 0.78
N THR A 192 -17.16 19.19 0.40
CA THR A 192 -17.72 20.36 -0.29
C THR A 192 -17.50 21.63 0.49
#